data_AF-A0A178MXE8-F1
#
_entry.id   AF-A0A178MXE8-F1
#
_cell.length_a   1.000
_cell.length_b   1.000
_cell.length_c   1.000
_cell.angle_alpha   90.00
_cell.angle_beta   90.00
_cell.angle_gamma   90.00
#
_symmetry.space_group_name_H-M   'P 1'
#
loop_
_entity.id
_entity.type
_entity.pdbx_description
1 polymer ?
#
loop_
_entity_poly.entity_id
_entity_poly.type
_entity_poly.pdbx_seq_one_letter_code
_entity_poly.pdbx_strand_id
1 'polypeptide(L)'
;MADPCFAYRVIFVPKSAARASAADVAVEFVKPGSDEASEINRVLLKEVDKQRYTTGQIVKMMNSDGFPRFKQHHHTQLWKALNARDHNTGFGRPGDYRGTWVWYDSWLARVRAHCQEQKDRYVALT
;
A
#
# COMPACT_ATOMS: atom_id res chain seq x y z
N MET A 1 -18.55 22.56 6.39
CA MET A 1 -18.33 21.49 7.40
C MET A 1 -17.45 20.45 6.74
N ALA A 2 -16.19 20.34 7.19
CA ALA A 2 -15.27 19.34 6.66
C ALA A 2 -15.76 17.96 7.07
N ASP A 3 -15.94 17.06 6.11
CA ASP A 3 -16.16 15.64 6.37
C ASP A 3 -14.86 15.09 6.96
N PRO A 4 -14.80 14.76 8.27
CA PRO A 4 -13.56 14.26 8.84
C PRO A 4 -13.44 12.81 8.41
N CYS A 5 -12.63 12.53 7.40
CA CYS A 5 -12.25 11.17 7.03
C CYS A 5 -11.62 10.46 8.24
N PHE A 6 -12.42 9.73 9.01
CA PHE A 6 -11.96 8.95 10.14
C PHE A 6 -11.88 7.47 9.77
N ALA A 7 -10.96 6.75 10.41
CA ALA A 7 -10.87 5.30 10.32
C ALA A 7 -10.85 4.73 11.75
N TYR A 8 -11.73 3.79 12.03
CA TYR A 8 -11.70 3.04 13.28
C TYR A 8 -10.84 1.79 13.12
N ARG A 9 -10.04 1.50 14.14
CA ARG A 9 -9.32 0.23 14.28
C ARG A 9 -9.81 -0.44 15.56
N VAL A 10 -10.27 -1.68 15.45
CA VAL A 10 -10.78 -2.47 16.58
C VAL A 10 -9.85 -3.64 16.79
N ILE A 11 -9.44 -3.84 18.04
CA ILE A 11 -8.51 -4.90 18.43
C ILE A 11 -9.22 -5.70 19.52
N PHE A 12 -9.38 -7.01 19.29
CA PHE A 12 -9.90 -7.92 20.30
C PHE A 12 -8.76 -8.65 20.99
N VAL A 13 -8.58 -8.39 22.28
CA VAL A 13 -7.62 -9.12 23.11
C VAL A 13 -8.42 -9.96 24.10
N PRO A 14 -8.41 -11.30 24.00
CA PRO A 14 -9.05 -12.14 24.99
C PRO A 14 -8.28 -12.01 26.32
N LYS A 15 -8.94 -11.45 27.35
CA LYS A 15 -8.43 -11.51 28.72
C LYS A 15 -8.90 -12.83 29.34
N SER A 16 -7.97 -13.74 29.60
CA SER A 16 -8.27 -14.95 30.35
C SER A 16 -8.48 -14.58 31.83
N ALA A 17 -9.70 -14.78 32.33
CA ALA A 17 -10.04 -14.54 33.72
C ALA A 17 -10.42 -15.87 34.39
N ALA A 18 -9.99 -16.07 35.64
CA ALA A 18 -10.20 -17.32 36.37
C ALA A 18 -11.68 -17.55 36.80
N ARG A 19 -12.56 -16.56 36.66
CA ARG A 19 -13.99 -16.65 37.00
C ARG A 19 -14.84 -15.95 35.94
N ALA A 20 -16.03 -16.49 35.66
CA ALA A 20 -16.94 -15.95 34.64
C ALA A 20 -17.36 -14.49 34.89
N SER A 21 -17.50 -14.08 36.16
CA SER A 21 -17.83 -12.70 36.56
C SER A 21 -16.69 -11.69 36.38
N ALA A 22 -15.51 -12.14 35.92
CA ALA A 22 -14.36 -11.29 35.62
C ALA A 22 -14.08 -11.20 34.11
N ALA A 23 -14.96 -11.77 33.28
CA ALA A 23 -14.94 -11.68 31.82
C ALA A 23 -15.81 -10.52 31.29
N ASP A 24 -15.85 -9.40 32.01
CA ASP A 24 -16.59 -8.22 31.55
C ASP A 24 -15.91 -7.64 30.32
N VAL A 25 -16.69 -7.39 29.26
CA VAL A 25 -16.21 -6.78 28.02
C VAL A 25 -15.81 -5.33 28.31
N ALA A 26 -14.51 -5.10 28.45
CA ALA A 26 -13.94 -3.76 28.56
C ALA A 26 -13.63 -3.21 27.16
N VAL A 27 -14.32 -2.14 26.75
CA VAL A 27 -13.94 -1.34 25.58
C VAL A 27 -13.12 -0.16 26.07
N GLU A 28 -11.82 -0.18 25.79
CA GLU A 28 -10.89 0.88 26.19
C GLU A 28 -10.50 1.72 24.97
N PHE A 29 -10.75 3.03 25.04
CA PHE A 29 -10.33 3.97 24.00
C PHE A 29 -8.94 4.52 24.34
N VAL A 30 -7.95 4.20 23.51
CA VAL A 30 -6.59 4.71 23.66
C VAL A 30 -6.52 6.10 23.03
N LYS A 31 -5.94 7.07 23.75
CA LYS A 31 -5.79 8.45 23.26
C LYS A 31 -4.86 8.50 22.04
N PRO A 32 -5.25 9.20 20.96
CA PRO A 32 -4.36 9.45 19.84
C PRO A 32 -3.06 10.14 20.31
N GLY A 33 -1.91 9.62 19.87
CA GLY A 33 -0.59 10.19 20.17
C GLY A 33 0.03 9.79 21.51
N SER A 34 -0.58 8.90 22.29
CA SER A 34 0.08 8.33 23.48
C SER A 34 1.16 7.30 23.11
N ASP A 35 2.10 7.07 24.03
CA ASP A 35 3.11 6.01 23.88
C ASP A 35 2.46 4.62 23.74
N GLU A 36 1.38 4.39 24.49
CA GLU A 36 0.56 3.18 24.39
C GLU A 36 -0.09 3.04 23.01
N ALA A 37 -0.64 4.12 22.44
CA ALA A 37 -1.15 4.11 21.08
C ALA A 37 -0.04 3.82 20.06
N SER A 38 1.16 4.36 20.27
CA SER A 38 2.32 4.10 19.41
C SER A 38 2.74 2.63 19.46
N GLU A 39 2.83 2.03 20.64
CA GLU A 39 3.21 0.62 20.80
C GLU A 39 2.12 -0.35 20.31
N ILE A 40 0.85 -0.08 20.59
CA ILE A 40 -0.29 -0.85 20.05
C ILE A 40 -0.29 -0.78 18.52
N ASN A 41 -0.10 0.42 17.94
CA ASN A 41 0.04 0.59 16.50
C ASN A 41 1.27 -0.17 15.98
N ARG A 42 2.43 -0.10 16.65
CA ARG A 42 3.66 -0.77 16.22
C ARG A 42 3.54 -2.30 16.21
N VAL A 43 2.92 -2.90 17.23
CA VAL A 43 2.79 -4.35 17.39
C VAL A 43 1.71 -4.94 16.47
N LEU A 44 0.60 -4.22 16.26
CA LEU A 44 -0.55 -4.71 15.49
C LEU A 44 -0.56 -4.21 14.03
N LEU A 45 0.16 -3.13 13.70
CA LEU A 45 0.48 -2.72 12.32
C LEU A 45 1.76 -3.37 11.82
N LYS A 46 2.15 -4.51 12.40
CA LYS A 46 3.14 -5.40 11.82
C LYS A 46 2.55 -5.96 10.51
N GLU A 47 2.68 -5.14 9.48
CA GLU A 47 2.61 -5.46 8.07
C GLU A 47 1.47 -6.44 7.72
N VAL A 48 0.27 -5.92 7.43
CA VAL A 48 -0.47 -6.53 6.31
C VAL A 48 0.51 -6.38 5.15
N ASP A 49 1.15 -7.47 4.75
CA ASP A 49 2.26 -7.44 3.80
C ASP A 49 1.71 -6.84 2.51
N LYS A 50 1.85 -5.51 2.38
CA LYS A 50 1.34 -4.78 1.23
C LYS A 50 2.04 -5.41 0.06
N GLN A 51 1.29 -6.04 -0.82
CA GLN A 51 1.87 -6.82 -1.91
C GLN A 51 2.89 -5.94 -2.62
N ARG A 52 4.14 -6.43 -2.63
CA ARG A 52 5.28 -5.68 -3.15
C ARG A 52 5.55 -6.13 -4.56
N TYR A 53 5.73 -5.15 -5.44
CA TYR A 53 6.03 -5.39 -6.83
C TYR A 53 7.37 -4.78 -7.20
N THR A 54 8.19 -5.57 -7.87
CA THR A 54 9.32 -5.05 -8.65
C THR A 54 8.81 -4.38 -9.92
N THR A 55 9.60 -3.49 -10.49
CA THR A 55 9.34 -2.91 -11.82
C THR A 55 9.10 -4.00 -12.88
N GLY A 56 9.84 -5.11 -12.81
CA GLY A 56 9.68 -6.24 -13.73
C GLY A 56 8.31 -6.92 -13.61
N GLN A 57 7.80 -7.10 -12.39
CA GLN A 57 6.46 -7.67 -12.16
C GLN A 57 5.36 -6.75 -12.71
N ILE A 58 5.42 -5.45 -12.44
CA ILE A 58 4.44 -4.48 -12.96
C ILE A 58 4.42 -4.52 -14.50
N VAL A 59 5.58 -4.50 -15.15
CA VAL A 59 5.65 -4.56 -16.62
C VAL A 59 5.04 -5.86 -17.15
N LYS A 60 5.31 -7.01 -16.51
CA LYS A 60 4.68 -8.29 -16.90
C LYS A 60 3.15 -8.23 -16.77
N MET A 61 2.64 -7.68 -15.67
CA MET A 61 1.20 -7.53 -15.45
C MET A 61 0.55 -6.62 -16.49
N MET A 62 1.19 -5.49 -16.84
CA MET A 62 0.66 -4.61 -17.90
C MET A 62 0.65 -5.29 -19.27
N ASN A 63 1.66 -6.09 -19.58
CA ASN A 63 1.68 -6.88 -20.82
C ASN A 63 0.54 -7.90 -20.84
N SER A 64 0.29 -8.59 -19.72
CA SER A 64 -0.84 -9.51 -19.56
C SER A 64 -2.20 -8.80 -19.63
N ASP A 65 -2.29 -7.55 -19.18
CA ASP A 65 -3.48 -6.70 -19.24
C ASP A 65 -3.73 -6.10 -20.65
N GLY A 66 -2.99 -6.52 -21.68
CA GLY A 66 -3.19 -6.10 -23.07
C GLY A 66 -2.34 -4.90 -23.52
N PHE A 67 -1.30 -4.54 -22.76
CA PHE A 67 -0.38 -3.44 -23.10
C PHE A 67 1.04 -3.95 -23.43
N PRO A 68 1.23 -4.83 -24.45
CA PRO A 68 2.49 -5.54 -24.70
C PRO A 68 3.68 -4.62 -25.03
N ARG A 69 3.43 -3.37 -25.45
CA ARG A 69 4.49 -2.39 -25.73
C ARG A 69 4.87 -1.54 -24.50
N PHE A 70 4.23 -1.74 -23.35
CA PHE A 70 4.69 -1.15 -22.10
C PHE A 70 5.98 -1.86 -21.63
N LYS A 71 7.04 -1.10 -21.36
CA LYS A 71 8.39 -1.64 -21.06
C LYS A 71 8.99 -0.91 -19.86
N GLN A 72 10.07 -1.45 -19.31
CA GLN A 72 10.75 -0.88 -18.13
C GLN A 72 11.21 0.58 -18.34
N HIS A 73 11.58 0.95 -19.57
CA HIS A 73 11.91 2.34 -19.92
C HIS A 73 10.72 3.29 -19.67
N HIS A 74 9.52 2.92 -20.14
CA HIS A 74 8.29 3.69 -19.94
C HIS A 74 7.93 3.81 -18.47
N HIS A 75 8.03 2.70 -17.72
CA HIS A 75 7.84 2.72 -16.28
C HIS A 75 8.83 3.69 -15.59
N THR A 76 10.09 3.70 -16.02
CA THR A 76 11.10 4.61 -15.48
C THR A 76 10.81 6.07 -15.76
N GLN A 77 10.36 6.39 -16.97
CA GLN A 77 9.93 7.74 -17.32
C GLN A 77 8.73 8.19 -16.47
N LEU A 78 7.74 7.31 -16.28
CA LEU A 78 6.52 7.63 -15.55
C LEU A 78 6.79 7.94 -14.08
N TRP A 79 7.53 7.08 -13.36
CA TRP A 79 7.78 7.36 -11.94
C TRP A 79 8.63 8.61 -11.74
N LYS A 80 9.54 8.93 -12.65
CA LYS A 80 10.31 10.18 -12.61
C LYS A 80 9.42 11.40 -12.84
N ALA A 81 8.56 11.36 -13.86
CA ALA A 81 7.64 12.45 -14.17
C ALA A 81 6.66 12.75 -13.04
N LEU A 82 6.23 11.72 -12.30
CA LEU A 82 5.30 11.85 -11.17
C LEU A 82 5.99 11.96 -9.81
N ASN A 83 7.33 11.96 -9.78
CA ASN A 83 8.10 11.87 -8.54
C ASN A 83 7.63 10.74 -7.60
N ALA A 84 7.26 9.58 -8.15
CA ALA A 84 6.54 8.53 -7.42
C ALA A 84 7.41 7.74 -6.42
N ARG A 85 8.72 8.03 -6.35
CA ARG A 85 9.62 7.51 -5.30
C ARG A 85 9.68 8.42 -4.07
N ASP A 86 8.90 9.49 -4.04
CA ASP A 86 8.69 10.29 -2.83
C ASP A 86 7.91 9.46 -1.80
N HIS A 87 8.44 9.42 -0.57
CA HIS A 87 7.89 8.63 0.53
C HIS A 87 6.47 9.09 0.93
N ASN A 88 6.09 10.33 0.62
CA ASN A 88 4.77 10.90 0.92
C ASN A 88 3.66 10.45 -0.04
N THR A 89 4.02 9.85 -1.17
CA THR A 89 3.04 9.44 -2.20
C THR A 89 2.31 8.13 -1.85
N GLY A 90 2.90 7.31 -0.98
CA GLY A 90 2.37 5.98 -0.67
C GLY A 90 2.43 4.99 -1.84
N PHE A 91 3.29 5.23 -2.85
CA PHE A 91 3.43 4.35 -4.03
C PHE A 91 4.45 3.21 -3.86
N GLY A 92 5.33 3.28 -2.87
CA GLY A 92 6.32 2.25 -2.63
C GLY A 92 7.25 2.59 -1.47
N ARG A 93 8.30 1.78 -1.32
CA ARG A 93 9.38 2.01 -0.36
C ARG A 93 10.72 1.51 -0.91
N PRO A 94 11.86 1.90 -0.31
CA PRO A 94 13.13 1.22 -0.55
C PRO A 94 13.00 -0.29 -0.35
N GLY A 95 13.57 -1.07 -1.27
CA GLY A 95 13.59 -2.53 -1.17
C GLY A 95 14.67 -3.05 -0.24
N ASP A 96 14.68 -4.37 -0.03
CA ASP A 96 15.60 -5.03 0.92
C ASP A 96 17.08 -4.92 0.48
N TYR A 97 17.32 -4.73 -0.82
CA TYR A 97 18.67 -4.51 -1.36
C TYR A 97 18.97 -3.03 -1.56
N ARG A 98 20.21 -2.62 -1.28
CA ARG A 98 20.66 -1.22 -1.42
C ARG A 98 20.37 -0.67 -2.82
N GLY A 99 19.70 0.49 -2.86
CA GLY A 99 19.36 1.18 -4.10
C GLY A 99 18.14 0.64 -4.83
N THR A 100 17.51 -0.44 -4.35
CA THR A 100 16.29 -0.99 -4.93
C THR A 100 15.04 -0.30 -4.39
N TRP A 101 13.95 -0.45 -5.12
CA TRP A 101 12.65 0.10 -4.76
C TRP A 101 11.57 -0.93 -5.06
N VAL A 102 10.61 -1.05 -4.15
CA VAL A 102 9.43 -1.91 -4.30
C VAL A 102 8.18 -1.06 -4.32
N TRP A 103 7.26 -1.41 -5.21
CA TRP A 103 6.02 -0.69 -5.45
C TRP A 103 4.85 -1.38 -4.76
N TYR A 104 3.84 -0.59 -4.42
CA TYR A 104 2.58 -1.08 -3.86
C TYR A 104 1.47 -1.11 -4.91
N ASP A 105 0.31 -1.67 -4.54
CA ASP A 105 -0.90 -1.70 -5.38
C ASP A 105 -1.33 -0.32 -5.89
N SER A 106 -1.15 0.72 -5.07
CA SER A 106 -1.43 2.11 -5.44
C SER A 106 -0.65 2.54 -6.69
N TRP A 107 0.61 2.11 -6.80
CA TRP A 107 1.44 2.40 -7.96
C TRP A 107 1.06 1.55 -9.17
N LEU A 108 0.79 0.26 -8.96
CA LEU A 108 0.28 -0.63 -10.01
C LEU A 108 -1.01 -0.06 -10.63
N ALA A 109 -1.94 0.42 -9.81
CA ALA A 109 -3.17 1.07 -10.26
C ALA A 109 -2.87 2.34 -11.09
N ARG A 110 -1.94 3.19 -10.64
CA ARG A 110 -1.54 4.38 -11.39
C ARG A 110 -0.90 4.04 -12.75
N VAL A 111 -0.06 3.01 -12.81
CA VAL A 111 0.56 2.54 -14.05
C VAL A 111 -0.49 1.99 -15.01
N ARG A 112 -1.48 1.24 -14.50
CA ARG A 112 -2.60 0.76 -15.32
C ARG A 112 -3.42 1.92 -15.90
N ALA A 113 -3.74 2.92 -15.09
CA ALA A 113 -4.42 4.13 -15.55
C ALA A 113 -3.61 4.83 -16.65
N HIS A 114 -2.28 4.99 -16.48
CA HIS A 114 -1.41 5.55 -17.51
C HIS A 114 -1.45 4.75 -18.82
N CYS A 115 -1.46 3.42 -18.73
CA CYS A 115 -1.55 2.56 -19.92
C CYS A 115 -2.89 2.72 -20.65
N GLN A 116 -3.99 2.92 -19.90
CA GLN A 116 -5.31 3.19 -20.47
C GLN A 116 -5.40 4.59 -21.09
N GLU A 117 -4.87 5.60 -20.41
CA GLU A 117 -4.78 7.00 -20.88
C GLU A 117 -3.97 7.10 -22.19
N GLN A 118 -2.98 6.23 -22.37
CA GLN A 118 -2.05 6.21 -23.50
C GLN A 118 -2.18 4.92 -24.32
N LYS A 119 -3.40 4.37 -24.40
CA LYS A 119 -3.67 3.04 -24.97
C LYS A 119 -3.00 2.83 -26.32
N ASP A 120 -3.15 3.78 -27.24
CA ASP A 120 -2.62 3.73 -28.60
C ASP A 120 -1.10 3.55 -28.66
N ARG A 121 -0.38 4.03 -27.64
CA ARG A 121 1.07 3.86 -27.53
C ARG A 121 1.47 2.44 -27.14
N TYR A 122 0.61 1.74 -26.41
CA TYR A 122 0.97 0.52 -25.70
C TYR A 122 0.31 -0.76 -26.20
N VAL A 123 -0.78 -0.66 -26.96
CA VAL A 123 -1.38 -1.80 -27.65
C VAL A 123 -0.57 -2.18 -28.90
N ALA A 124 -0.72 -3.42 -29.36
CA ALA A 124 -0.21 -3.80 -30.68
C ALA A 124 -1.00 -3.04 -31.76
N LEU A 125 -0.31 -2.55 -32.80
CA LEU A 125 -0.98 -2.07 -33.99
C LEU A 125 -1.70 -3.29 -34.59
N THR A 126 -3.01 -3.20 -34.69
CA THR A 126 -3.85 -4.21 -35.35
C THR A 126 -3.94 -3.89 -36.83
#